data_AF-A0A7X5WQC8-F1
#
_entry.id   AF-A0A7X5WQC8-F1
#
_cell.length_a   1.000
_cell.length_b   1.000
_cell.length_c   1.000
_cell.angle_alpha   90.00
_cell.angle_beta   90.00
_cell.angle_gamma   90.00
#
_symmetry.space_group_name_H-M   'P 1'
#
loop_
_entity.id
_entity.type
_entity.pdbx_description
1 polymer ?
#
loop_
_entity_poly.entity_id
_entity_poly.type
_entity_poly.pdbx_seq_one_letter_code
_entity_poly.pdbx_strand_id
1 'polypeptide(L)' 'FNPEYLLDGIEVAPGPEVTLETVDELKPALLKSVEDPDFLYLLMPVRVS' A
#
# COMPACT_ATOMS: atom_id res chain seq x y z
N PHE A 1 2.13 7.44 5.70
CA PHE A 1 1.28 7.60 4.49
C PHE A 1 -0.03 8.28 4.87
N ASN A 2 -0.80 8.81 3.92
CA ASN A 2 -2.19 9.24 4.20
C ASN A 2 -3.02 7.98 4.54
N PRO A 3 -3.74 7.93 5.68
CA PRO A 3 -4.58 6.78 6.04
C PRO A 3 -5.72 6.51 5.04
N GLU A 4 -6.28 7.54 4.39
CA GLU A 4 -7.36 7.35 3.41
C GLU A 4 -6.88 6.54 2.21
N TYR A 5 -5.71 6.86 1.65
CA TYR A 5 -5.15 6.10 0.53
C TYR A 5 -4.77 4.66 0.90
N LEU A 6 -4.42 4.41 2.15
CA LEU A 6 -4.21 3.04 2.62
C LEU A 6 -5.54 2.27 2.65
N LEU A 7 -6.60 2.89 3.16
CA LEU A 7 -7.93 2.27 3.20
C LEU A 7 -8.46 2.00 1.79
N ASP A 8 -8.39 2.99 0.90
CA ASP A 8 -8.81 2.86 -0.50
C ASP A 8 -8.08 1.70 -1.19
N GLY A 9 -6.77 1.56 -0.95
CA GLY A 9 -5.97 0.47 -1.49
C GLY A 9 -6.38 -0.91 -0.96
N ILE A 10 -6.76 -1.02 0.31
CA ILE A 10 -7.23 -2.27 0.92
C ILE A 10 -8.62 -2.65 0.40
N GLU A 11 -9.52 -1.68 0.23
CA GLU A 11 -10.90 -1.93 -0.23
C GLU A 11 -10.96 -2.46 -1.67
N VAL A 12 -10.01 -2.06 -2.52
CA VAL A 12 -9.94 -2.49 -3.91
C VAL A 12 -9.00 -3.68 -4.15
N ALA A 13 -8.24 -4.10 -3.12
CA ALA A 13 -7.35 -5.24 -3.24
C ALA A 13 -8.15 -6.54 -3.39
N PRO A 14 -7.76 -7.42 -4.32
CA PRO A 14 -8.39 -8.73 -4.44
C PRO A 14 -7.99 -9.62 -3.28
N GLY A 15 -8.97 -10.37 -2.76
CA GLY A 15 -8.76 -11.34 -1.69
C GLY A 15 -8.79 -10.74 -0.29
N PRO A 16 -8.64 -11.59 0.74
CA PRO A 16 -8.75 -11.18 2.15
C PRO A 16 -7.43 -10.69 2.75
N GLU A 17 -6.30 -10.90 2.08
CA GLU A 17 -4.97 -10.63 2.59
C GLU A 17 -4.16 -9.76 1.63
N VAL A 18 -3.44 -8.79 2.21
CA VAL A 18 -2.54 -7.88 1.51
C VAL A 18 -1.20 -7.80 2.24
N THR A 19 -0.16 -7.45 1.49
CA THR A 19 1.17 -7.17 2.04
C THR A 19 1.52 -5.70 1.82
N LEU A 20 2.18 -5.10 2.80
CA LEU A 20 2.70 -3.74 2.73
C LEU A 20 4.24 -3.79 2.74
N GLU A 21 4.86 -3.48 1.62
CA GLU A 21 6.31 -3.44 1.47
C GLU A 21 6.81 -1.99 1.62
N THR A 22 7.78 -1.78 2.52
CA THR A 22 8.40 -0.47 2.78
C THR A 22 9.92 -0.58 2.69
N VAL A 23 10.58 0.54 2.34
CA VAL A 23 12.05 0.60 2.24
C VAL A 23 12.61 1.56 3.30
N ASP A 24 12.17 2.81 3.26
CA ASP A 24 12.48 3.87 4.24
C ASP A 24 11.33 4.88 4.30
N GLU A 25 11.41 5.83 5.23
CA GLU A 25 10.35 6.81 5.48
C GLU A 25 10.11 7.81 4.33
N LEU A 26 11.06 7.93 3.40
CA LEU A 26 11.02 8.90 2.29
C LEU A 26 10.65 8.27 0.95
N LYS A 27 10.60 6.94 0.87
CA LYS A 27 10.25 6.20 -0.35
C LYS A 27 8.78 5.76 -0.35
N PRO A 28 8.18 5.59 -1.55
CA PRO A 28 6.87 4.98 -1.68
C PRO A 28 6.84 3.57 -1.08
N ALA A 29 5.70 3.21 -0.51
CA ALA A 29 5.39 1.84 -0.11
C ALA A 29 4.52 1.17 -1.17
N LEU A 30 4.62 -0.15 -1.26
CA LEU A 30 3.79 -0.96 -2.16
C LEU A 30 2.79 -1.75 -1.34
N LEU A 31 1.52 -1.66 -1.71
CA LEU A 31 0.46 -2.55 -1.25
C LEU A 31 0.18 -3.57 -2.35
N LYS A 32 0.31 -4.86 -2.03
CA LYS A 32 0.12 -5.98 -2.97
C LYS A 32 -0.91 -6.96 -2.42
N SER A 33 -1.64 -7.62 -3.31
CA SER A 33 -2.49 -8.75 -2.93
C SER A 33 -1.64 -10.01 -2.75
N VAL A 34 -2.04 -10.86 -1.82
CA VAL A 34 -1.46 -12.21 -1.69
C VAL A 34 -2.01 -13.15 -2.78
N GLU A 35 -3.23 -12.92 -3.25
CA GLU A 35 -3.92 -13.79 -4.21
C GLU A 35 -3.66 -13.38 -5.67
N ASP A 36 -3.45 -12.09 -5.92
CA ASP A 36 -3.18 -11.55 -7.25
C ASP A 36 -1.80 -10.84 -7.29
N PRO A 37 -0.79 -11.45 -7.92
CA PRO A 37 0.55 -10.86 -8.02
C PRO A 37 0.61 -9.64 -8.95
N ASP A 38 -0.38 -9.43 -9.81
CA ASP A 38 -0.43 -8.30 -10.74
C ASP A 38 -1.10 -7.07 -10.09
N PHE A 39 -1.75 -7.23 -8.93
CA PHE A 39 -2.28 -6.10 -8.17
C PHE A 39 -1.15 -5.32 -7.49
N LEU A 40 -1.01 -4.04 -7.88
CA LEU A 40 -0.06 -3.12 -7.29
C LEU A 40 -0.71 -1.77 -6.98
N TYR A 41 -0.66 -1.37 -5.72
CA TYR A 41 -1.12 -0.07 -5.27
C TYR A 41 0.03 0.68 -4.59
N LEU A 42 0.30 1.91 -5.01
CA LEU A 42 1.47 2.68 -4.56
C LEU A 42 1.06 3.77 -3.55
N LEU A 43 1.66 3.72 -2.36
CA LEU A 43 1.42 4.66 -1.26
C LEU A 43 2.56 5.66 -1.15
N MET A 44 2.24 6.95 -1.32
CA MET A 44 3.22 8.02 -1.18
C MET A 44 3.45 8.39 0.29
N PRO A 45 4.71 8.54 0.74
CA PRO A 45 5.02 8.90 2.11
C PRO A 45 4.58 10.34 2.40
N VAL A 46 4.21 10.58 3.65
CA VAL A 46 3.93 11.93 4.17
C VAL A 46 5.11 12.29 5.05
N ARG A 47 5.75 13.43 4.77
CA ARG A 47 6.84 13.94 5.60
C ARG A 47 6.25 14.44 6.92
N VAL A 48 6.68 13.85 8.01
CA VAL A 48 6.39 14.32 9.36
C VAL A 48 7.62 15.14 9.78
N SER A 49 7.41 16.43 10.07
CA SER A 49 8.48 17.38 10.43
C SER A 49 8.72 17.41 11.93
#